data_AF-A0A967E754-F1
#
_entry.id   AF-A0A967E754-F1
#
_cell.length_a   1.000
_cell.length_b   1.000
_cell.length_c   1.000
_cell.angle_alpha   90.00
_cell.angle_beta   90.00
_cell.angle_gamma   90.00
#
_symmetry.space_group_name_H-M   'P 1'
#
loop_
_entity.id
_entity.type
_entity.pdbx_description
1 polymer ?
#
loop_
_entity_poly.entity_id
_entity_poly.type
_entity_poly.pdbx_seq_one_letter_code
_entity_poly.pdbx_strand_id
1 'polypeptide(L)'
;MIIYFDENMPKHLAHGFNTIQIAEGLKTGHEVTVKFLPEVFNYGADDAEWIPKVGKERSCVITQDLNISKRKDELELYQKNGVGMFFLRGRSKKQGLSIWEMVQALSKNWDAICKIALEEERPFGYTFQLNGKMRKVV
;
A
#
# COMPACT_ATOMS: atom_id res chain seq x y z
N MET A 1 -0.72 -12.62 4.66
CA MET A 1 -1.58 -11.45 4.32
C MET A 1 -1.12 -10.81 3.01
N ILE A 2 -1.97 -10.04 2.32
CA ILE A 2 -1.62 -9.45 1.01
C ILE A 2 -1.45 -7.94 1.14
N ILE A 3 -0.36 -7.42 0.57
CA ILE A 3 -0.17 -6.01 0.31
C ILE A 3 -0.34 -5.79 -1.20
N TYR A 4 -1.36 -5.02 -1.56
CA TYR A 4 -1.64 -4.64 -2.94
C TYR A 4 -0.92 -3.35 -3.29
N PHE A 5 -0.32 -3.30 -4.47
CA PHE A 5 0.14 -2.06 -5.09
C PHE A 5 -0.95 -1.60 -6.04
N ASP A 6 -1.40 -0.38 -5.84
CA ASP A 6 -2.47 0.26 -6.60
C ASP A 6 -2.09 0.52 -8.07
N GLU A 7 -3.06 0.82 -8.93
CA GLU A 7 -2.85 1.01 -10.37
C GLU A 7 -1.91 2.18 -10.72
N ASN A 8 -1.82 3.19 -9.84
CA ASN A 8 -0.92 4.32 -9.99
C ASN A 8 0.54 4.01 -9.58
N MET A 9 0.82 2.77 -9.15
CA MET A 9 2.16 2.29 -8.87
C MET A 9 2.72 1.50 -10.05
N PRO A 10 4.03 1.57 -10.35
CA PRO A 10 4.64 0.72 -11.36
C PRO A 10 4.51 -0.77 -11.02
N LYS A 11 3.87 -1.56 -11.90
CA LYS A 11 3.64 -3.02 -11.70
C LYS A 11 4.91 -3.81 -11.35
N HIS A 12 6.04 -3.43 -11.92
CA HIS A 12 7.33 -4.08 -11.68
C HIS A 12 7.80 -3.97 -10.22
N LEU A 13 7.37 -2.93 -9.50
CA LEU A 13 7.65 -2.82 -8.06
C LEU A 13 6.89 -3.90 -7.29
N ALA A 14 5.61 -4.13 -7.60
CA ALA A 14 4.82 -5.17 -6.93
C ALA A 14 5.46 -6.55 -7.11
N HIS A 15 5.87 -6.89 -8.34
CA HIS A 15 6.52 -8.17 -8.65
C HIS A 15 7.90 -8.30 -8.01
N GLY A 16 8.71 -7.25 -8.06
CA GLY A 16 10.04 -7.22 -7.45
C GLY A 16 9.97 -7.38 -5.93
N PHE A 17 9.10 -6.61 -5.27
CA PHE A 17 8.90 -6.70 -3.83
C PHE A 17 8.27 -8.03 -3.42
N ASN A 18 7.39 -8.63 -4.23
CA ASN A 18 6.88 -9.97 -3.95
C ASN A 18 8.02 -11.00 -3.93
N THR A 19 8.88 -10.98 -4.95
CA THR A 19 10.04 -11.88 -5.06
C THR A 19 10.94 -11.77 -3.83
N ILE A 20 11.28 -10.55 -3.42
CA ILE A 20 12.15 -10.30 -2.28
C ILE A 20 11.45 -10.68 -0.96
N GLN A 21 10.18 -10.29 -0.78
CA GLN A 21 9.44 -10.52 0.45
C GLN A 21 9.16 -12.00 0.70
N ILE A 22 8.94 -12.82 -0.32
CA ILE A 22 8.78 -14.27 -0.12
C ILE A 22 10.04 -14.86 0.52
N ALA A 23 11.23 -14.47 0.04
CA ALA A 23 12.49 -14.93 0.62
C ALA A 23 12.75 -14.36 2.02
N GLU A 24 12.42 -13.08 2.25
CA GLU A 24 12.64 -12.41 3.53
C GLU A 24 11.62 -12.84 4.61
N GLY A 25 10.39 -13.14 4.21
CA GLY A 25 9.33 -13.64 5.07
C GLY A 25 9.68 -14.98 5.72
N LEU A 26 10.43 -15.84 5.02
CA LEU A 26 10.95 -17.10 5.58
C LEU A 26 11.92 -16.87 6.75
N LYS A 27 12.62 -15.73 6.77
CA LYS A 27 13.58 -15.39 7.85
C LYS A 27 12.91 -14.65 9.00
N THR A 28 11.99 -13.73 8.68
CA THR A 28 11.36 -12.82 9.63
C THR A 28 10.08 -13.38 10.25
N GLY A 29 9.47 -14.40 9.64
CA GLY A 29 8.14 -14.88 9.98
C GLY A 29 7.00 -13.99 9.45
N HIS A 30 7.32 -12.91 8.73
CA HIS A 30 6.33 -12.04 8.12
C HIS A 30 5.79 -12.69 6.83
N GLU A 31 4.72 -13.48 6.94
CA GLU A 31 4.00 -14.07 5.80
C GLU A 31 3.19 -13.00 5.05
N VAL A 32 3.90 -12.19 4.28
CA VAL A 32 3.36 -11.13 3.42
C VAL A 32 3.55 -11.52 1.96
N THR A 33 2.50 -11.40 1.17
CA THR A 33 2.54 -11.51 -0.29
C THR A 33 2.28 -10.15 -0.90
N VAL A 34 2.99 -9.80 -1.97
CA VAL A 34 2.77 -8.53 -2.68
C VAL A 34 2.11 -8.82 -4.02
N LYS A 35 1.04 -8.10 -4.34
CA LYS A 35 0.31 -8.24 -5.62
C LYS A 35 0.11 -6.89 -6.27
N PHE A 36 0.01 -6.87 -7.60
CA PHE A 36 -0.44 -5.69 -8.32
C PHE A 36 -1.96 -5.74 -8.43
N LEU A 37 -2.65 -4.70 -7.95
CA LEU A 37 -4.10 -4.70 -7.80
C LEU A 37 -4.84 -4.93 -9.13
N PRO A 38 -4.46 -4.29 -10.24
CA PRO A 38 -5.07 -4.56 -11.55
C PRO A 38 -4.90 -5.98 -12.09
N GLU A 39 -3.90 -6.75 -11.66
CA GLU A 39 -3.77 -8.16 -12.09
C GLU A 39 -4.78 -9.08 -11.39
N VAL A 40 -5.38 -8.61 -10.29
CA VAL A 40 -6.39 -9.38 -9.53
C VAL A 40 -7.81 -8.89 -9.84
N PHE A 41 -8.00 -7.59 -10.04
CA PHE A 41 -9.33 -6.99 -10.21
C PHE A 41 -9.56 -6.34 -11.58
N ASN A 42 -8.58 -6.40 -12.49
CA ASN A 42 -8.52 -5.66 -13.76
C ASN A 42 -8.20 -4.16 -13.57
N TYR A 43 -7.70 -3.54 -14.62
CA TYR A 43 -7.43 -2.10 -14.65
C TYR A 43 -8.74 -1.30 -14.63
N GLY A 44 -8.76 -0.19 -13.90
CA GLY A 44 -9.96 0.66 -13.77
C GLY A 44 -11.14 0.00 -13.08
N ALA A 45 -10.89 -1.03 -12.25
CA ALA A 45 -11.91 -1.64 -11.41
C ALA A 45 -12.49 -0.59 -10.44
N ASP A 46 -13.81 -0.61 -10.26
CA ASP A 46 -14.49 0.31 -9.35
C ASP A 46 -14.09 0.01 -7.89
N ASP A 47 -13.83 1.06 -7.12
CA ASP A 47 -13.57 1.00 -5.68
C ASP A 47 -14.64 0.21 -4.92
N ALA A 48 -15.91 0.34 -5.31
CA ALA A 48 -17.01 -0.44 -4.73
C ALA A 48 -16.89 -1.96 -4.98
N GLU A 49 -16.13 -2.38 -5.99
CA GLU A 49 -15.93 -3.78 -6.34
C GLU A 49 -14.78 -4.43 -5.57
N TRP A 50 -13.62 -3.76 -5.53
CA TRP A 50 -12.40 -4.37 -5.01
C TRP A 50 -12.17 -4.08 -3.52
N ILE A 51 -12.57 -2.91 -3.00
CA ILE A 51 -12.33 -2.53 -1.60
C ILE A 51 -12.96 -3.52 -0.62
N PRO A 52 -14.22 -3.97 -0.79
CA PRO A 52 -14.81 -4.96 0.12
C PRO A 52 -14.07 -6.30 0.12
N LYS A 53 -13.52 -6.71 -1.04
CA LYS A 53 -12.75 -7.95 -1.19
C LYS A 53 -11.41 -7.84 -0.45
N VAL A 54 -10.67 -6.75 -0.67
CA VAL A 54 -9.40 -6.46 0.05
C VAL A 54 -9.63 -6.35 1.56
N GLY A 55 -10.72 -5.71 1.98
CA GLY A 55 -11.11 -5.58 3.39
C GLY A 55 -11.40 -6.93 4.05
N LYS A 56 -12.15 -7.81 3.38
CA LYS A 56 -12.46 -9.17 3.85
C LYS A 56 -11.20 -10.03 4.04
N GLU A 57 -10.19 -9.83 3.21
CA GLU A 57 -8.89 -10.50 3.32
C GLU A 57 -7.99 -9.91 4.43
N ARG A 58 -8.43 -8.82 5.07
CA ARG A 58 -7.59 -7.99 5.96
C ARG A 58 -6.31 -7.53 5.27
N SER A 59 -6.37 -7.29 3.97
CA SER A 59 -5.24 -6.88 3.15
C SER A 59 -4.99 -5.37 3.26
N CYS A 60 -3.84 -4.91 2.77
CA CYS A 60 -3.47 -3.50 2.73
C CYS A 60 -3.21 -3.03 1.30
N VAL A 61 -3.27 -1.72 1.07
CA VAL A 61 -2.98 -1.11 -0.24
C VAL A 61 -1.88 -0.06 -0.09
N ILE A 62 -0.92 -0.06 -1.02
CA ILE A 62 0.06 0.99 -1.22
C ILE A 62 -0.30 1.77 -2.49
N THR A 63 -0.46 3.09 -2.35
CA THR A 63 -0.88 3.97 -3.44
C THR A 63 -0.12 5.30 -3.41
N GLN A 64 -0.03 5.95 -4.57
CA GLN A 64 0.38 7.36 -4.69
C GLN A 64 -0.79 8.34 -4.70
N ASP A 65 -2.03 7.88 -4.72
CA ASP A 65 -3.19 8.77 -4.70
C ASP A 65 -3.42 9.31 -3.27
N LEU A 66 -2.87 10.49 -3.02
CA LEU A 66 -3.03 11.21 -1.75
C LEU A 66 -4.43 11.83 -1.59
N ASN A 67 -5.24 11.89 -2.65
CA ASN A 67 -6.56 12.52 -2.60
C ASN A 67 -7.63 11.58 -2.04
N ILE A 68 -7.41 10.26 -2.09
CA ILE A 68 -8.24 9.27 -1.38
C ILE A 68 -8.36 9.65 0.10
N SER A 69 -7.26 10.05 0.73
CA SER A 69 -7.27 10.49 2.14
C SER A 69 -8.08 11.77 2.42
N LYS A 70 -8.49 12.50 1.38
CA LYS A 70 -9.21 13.78 1.49
C LYS A 70 -10.66 13.69 1.02
N ARG A 71 -10.98 12.77 0.12
CA ARG A 71 -12.35 12.53 -0.37
C ARG A 71 -13.10 11.71 0.67
N LYS A 72 -14.07 12.34 1.34
CA LYS A 72 -14.80 11.73 2.47
C LYS A 72 -15.47 10.42 2.08
N ASP A 73 -16.14 10.38 0.93
CA ASP A 73 -16.91 9.21 0.49
C ASP A 73 -16.01 8.00 0.22
N GLU A 74 -14.85 8.22 -0.42
CA GLU A 74 -13.83 7.18 -0.63
C GLU A 74 -13.24 6.73 0.71
N LEU A 75 -12.86 7.69 1.57
CA LEU A 75 -12.30 7.39 2.88
C LEU A 75 -13.26 6.56 3.74
N GLU A 76 -14.55 6.90 3.75
CA GLU A 76 -15.59 6.13 4.43
C GLU A 76 -15.70 4.70 3.88
N LEU A 77 -15.56 4.53 2.56
CA LEU A 77 -15.59 3.20 1.94
C LEU A 77 -14.42 2.33 2.40
N TYR A 78 -13.20 2.86 2.47
CA TYR A 78 -12.04 2.12 3.01
C TYR A 78 -12.19 1.83 4.50
N GLN A 79 -12.65 2.81 5.28
CA GLN A 79 -12.83 2.66 6.72
C GLN A 79 -13.88 1.61 7.06
N LYS A 80 -15.05 1.68 6.40
CA LYS A 80 -16.16 0.74 6.59
C LYS A 80 -15.78 -0.69 6.27
N ASN A 81 -14.90 -0.89 5.28
CA ASN A 81 -14.42 -2.22 4.89
C ASN A 81 -13.15 -2.66 5.63
N GLY A 82 -12.60 -1.83 6.54
CA GLY A 82 -11.44 -2.20 7.34
C GLY A 82 -10.14 -2.35 6.54
N VAL A 83 -9.96 -1.56 5.48
CA VAL A 83 -8.73 -1.61 4.67
C VAL A 83 -7.61 -0.79 5.30
N GLY A 84 -6.41 -1.34 5.35
CA GLY A 84 -5.20 -0.62 5.74
C GLY A 84 -4.56 0.09 4.54
N MET A 85 -4.27 1.38 4.65
CA MET A 85 -3.75 2.20 3.55
C MET A 85 -2.36 2.75 3.85
N PHE A 86 -1.47 2.65 2.86
CA PHE A 86 -0.16 3.30 2.86
C PHE A 86 -0.04 4.24 1.66
N PHE A 87 0.21 5.51 1.94
CA PHE A 87 0.28 6.59 0.96
C PHE A 87 1.73 7.01 0.72
N LEU A 88 2.28 6.65 -0.44
CA LEU A 88 3.61 7.07 -0.86
C LEU A 88 3.56 8.50 -1.38
N ARG A 89 4.21 9.43 -0.66
CA ARG A 89 4.30 10.83 -1.06
C ARG A 89 5.50 11.08 -1.97
N GLY A 90 5.27 11.91 -2.99
CA GLY A 90 6.31 12.48 -3.85
C GLY A 90 7.31 13.37 -3.09
N ARG A 91 8.39 13.78 -3.75
CA ARG A 91 9.36 14.75 -3.20
C ARG A 91 8.67 16.06 -2.79
N SER A 92 7.66 16.47 -3.56
CA SER A 92 6.83 17.62 -3.26
C SER A 92 5.43 17.44 -3.88
N LYS A 93 4.50 18.37 -3.61
CA LYS A 93 3.18 18.39 -4.26
C LYS A 93 3.26 18.49 -5.80
N LYS A 94 4.37 19.02 -6.34
CA LYS A 94 4.54 19.30 -7.77
C LYS A 94 5.46 18.31 -8.48
N GLN A 95 6.18 17.47 -7.73
CA GLN A 95 7.18 16.56 -8.28
C GLN A 95 6.99 15.16 -7.71
N GLY A 96 6.64 14.22 -8.58
CA GLY A 96 6.55 12.80 -8.27
C GLY A 96 7.91 12.16 -8.00
N LEU A 97 7.92 10.84 -7.81
CA LEU A 97 9.12 10.05 -7.67
C LEU A 97 9.46 9.37 -8.99
N SER A 98 10.73 9.27 -9.32
CA SER A 98 11.19 8.27 -10.29
C SER A 98 11.02 6.85 -9.73
N ILE A 99 11.01 5.85 -10.60
CA ILE A 99 10.86 4.44 -10.18
C ILE A 99 11.94 4.05 -9.16
N TRP A 100 13.20 4.44 -9.39
CA TRP A 100 14.30 4.15 -8.46
C TRP A 100 14.12 4.80 -7.09
N GLU A 101 13.49 5.96 -7.04
CA GLU A 101 13.18 6.60 -5.76
C GLU A 101 12.00 5.93 -5.07
N MET A 102 11.03 5.42 -5.82
CA MET A 102 9.98 4.57 -5.25
C MET A 102 10.58 3.29 -4.66
N VAL A 103 11.52 2.64 -5.36
CA VAL A 103 12.27 1.49 -4.82
C VAL A 103 12.94 1.88 -3.50
N GLN A 104 13.72 2.96 -3.48
CA GLN A 104 14.40 3.39 -2.26
C GLN A 104 13.42 3.72 -1.12
N ALA A 105 12.33 4.44 -1.42
CA ALA A 105 11.33 4.80 -0.42
C ALA A 105 10.63 3.56 0.15
N LEU A 106 10.25 2.62 -0.71
CA LEU A 106 9.64 1.35 -0.29
C LEU A 106 10.63 0.51 0.52
N SER A 107 11.82 0.24 -0.01
CA SER A 107 12.83 -0.60 0.66
C SER A 107 13.22 -0.05 2.03
N LYS A 108 13.42 1.26 2.16
CA LYS A 108 13.76 1.91 3.43
C LYS A 108 12.66 1.81 4.48
N ASN A 109 11.41 1.79 4.06
CA ASN A 109 10.25 1.76 4.97
C ASN A 109 9.61 0.36 5.07
N TRP A 110 10.12 -0.64 4.34
CA TRP A 110 9.41 -1.90 4.10
C TRP A 110 9.14 -2.69 5.38
N ASP A 111 10.15 -2.81 6.26
CA ASP A 111 9.99 -3.50 7.54
C ASP A 111 8.88 -2.87 8.40
N ALA A 112 8.85 -1.53 8.48
CA ALA A 112 7.79 -0.81 9.17
C ALA A 112 6.42 -1.01 8.51
N ILE A 113 6.35 -1.03 7.18
CA ILE A 113 5.12 -1.32 6.42
C ILE A 113 4.61 -2.72 6.79
N CYS A 114 5.46 -3.75 6.73
CA CYS A 114 5.10 -5.12 7.08
C CYS A 114 4.61 -5.23 8.52
N LYS A 115 5.33 -4.63 9.47
CA LYS A 115 4.96 -4.65 10.88
C LYS A 115 3.60 -4.01 11.11
N ILE A 116 3.38 -2.80 10.60
CA ILE A 116 2.08 -2.10 10.71
C ILE A 116 0.97 -2.91 10.04
N ALA A 117 1.24 -3.46 8.84
CA ALA A 117 0.26 -4.26 8.12
C ALA A 117 -0.17 -5.52 8.90
N LEU A 118 0.73 -6.12 9.68
CA LEU A 118 0.43 -7.30 10.48
C LEU A 118 -0.23 -6.97 11.82
N GLU A 119 0.26 -5.93 12.51
CA GLU A 119 -0.06 -5.68 13.92
C GLU A 119 -1.14 -4.62 14.15
N GLU A 120 -1.27 -3.63 13.26
CA GLU A 120 -2.17 -2.49 13.49
C GLU A 120 -3.65 -2.88 13.35
N GLU A 121 -4.46 -2.36 14.26
CA GLU A 121 -5.92 -2.48 14.17
C GLU A 121 -6.44 -1.74 12.94
N ARG A 122 -7.39 -2.38 12.24
CA ARG A 122 -7.96 -1.86 11.00
C ARG A 122 -9.30 -1.17 11.28
N PRO A 123 -9.66 -0.12 10.50
CA PRO A 123 -8.89 0.48 9.40
C PRO A 123 -7.74 1.37 9.91
N PHE A 124 -6.73 1.60 9.06
CA PHE A 124 -5.66 2.54 9.36
C PHE A 124 -5.17 3.23 8.09
N GLY A 125 -4.51 4.38 8.26
CA GLY A 125 -3.87 5.10 7.16
C GLY A 125 -2.52 5.64 7.57
N TYR A 126 -1.47 5.36 6.80
CA TYR A 126 -0.13 5.91 7.00
C TYR A 126 0.40 6.59 5.75
N THR A 127 1.13 7.68 5.92
CA THR A 127 1.88 8.33 4.86
C THR A 127 3.38 8.10 5.05
N PHE A 128 4.09 7.87 3.96
CA PHE A 128 5.55 7.73 3.97
C PHE A 128 6.14 8.36 2.71
N GLN A 129 7.44 8.59 2.74
CA GLN A 129 8.20 9.27 1.68
C GLN A 129 9.65 8.80 1.72
N LEU A 130 10.41 9.10 0.67
CA LEU A 130 11.84 8.75 0.58
C LEU A 130 12.63 9.26 1.80
N ASN A 131 12.39 10.51 2.18
CA ASN A 131 13.05 11.19 3.29
C ASN A 131 12.03 11.67 4.30
N GLY A 132 12.09 11.17 5.53
CA GLY A 132 11.17 11.54 6.61
C GLY A 132 10.69 10.31 7.35
N LYS A 133 9.93 10.54 8.42
CA LYS A 133 9.29 9.46 9.19
C LYS A 133 7.91 9.17 8.62
N MET A 134 7.51 7.91 8.67
CA MET A 134 6.14 7.49 8.42
C MET A 134 5.20 8.14 9.45
N ARG A 135 3.99 8.54 9.04
CA ARG A 135 3.02 9.25 9.89
C ARG A 135 1.62 8.67 9.71
N LYS A 136 0.94 8.39 10.81
CA LYS A 136 -0.49 8.02 10.82
C LYS A 136 -1.34 9.21 10.37
N VAL A 137 -2.36 8.94 9.57
CA VAL A 137 -3.31 9.94 9.02
C VAL A 137 -4.78 9.55 9.21
N VAL A 138 -5.04 8.28 9.51
CA VAL A 138 -6.33 7.72 9.93
C VAL A 138 -6.06 6.82 11.11
#